data_AF-A0A1B7X7Y8-F1
#
_entry.id   AF-A0A1B7X7Y8-F1
#
_cell.length_a   1.000
_cell.length_b   1.000
_cell.length_c   1.000
_cell.angle_alpha   90.00
_cell.angle_beta   90.00
_cell.angle_gamma   90.00
#
_symmetry.space_group_name_H-M   'P 1'
#
loop_
_entity.id
_entity.type
_entity.pdbx_description
1 polymer ?
#
loop_
_entity_poly.entity_id
_entity_poly.type
_entity_poly.pdbx_seq_one_letter_code
_entity_poly.pdbx_strand_id
1 'polypeptide(L)'
;MATVEKDFKVKNGLVVTNGGTFGDAVTVGVPTLNAHAATKEYVDSRSMAVGATAPSSPTNGTMWLDTATNRVNFYYDGSWYTQATIDDTNNLPQHIHDTAIDGTGFIVSQFYEGGSFNSPLGVGLDAGGPDSTVWTVVFDGGSVVDNFN
;
A
#
# COMPACT_ATOMS: atom_id res chain seq x y z
N MET A 1 32.35 -33.54 42.63
CA MET A 1 31.39 -34.06 41.63
C MET A 1 31.01 -32.90 40.75
N ALA A 2 31.60 -32.79 39.56
CA ALA A 2 31.44 -31.60 38.72
C ALA A 2 30.09 -31.67 37.98
N THR A 3 29.23 -30.69 38.20
CA THR A 3 27.93 -30.52 37.53
C THR A 3 28.13 -29.86 36.16
N VAL A 4 29.02 -30.41 35.34
CA VAL A 4 29.22 -29.91 33.98
C VAL A 4 28.15 -30.54 33.09
N GLU A 5 27.42 -29.72 32.34
CA GLU A 5 26.47 -30.13 31.28
C GLU A 5 25.25 -30.96 31.74
N LYS A 6 24.72 -30.69 32.94
CA LYS A 6 23.43 -31.27 33.34
C LYS A 6 22.29 -30.36 32.89
N ASP A 7 21.47 -30.85 31.96
CA ASP A 7 20.18 -30.25 31.65
C ASP A 7 19.33 -30.09 32.92
N PHE A 8 18.79 -28.91 33.14
CA PHE A 8 17.74 -28.71 34.13
C PHE A 8 16.38 -29.14 33.52
N LYS A 9 15.82 -30.25 33.99
CA LYS A 9 14.53 -30.79 33.51
C LYS A 9 13.48 -30.73 34.61
N VAL A 10 12.35 -30.06 34.34
CA VAL A 10 11.21 -29.96 35.27
C VAL A 10 10.02 -30.70 34.68
N LYS A 11 9.47 -31.68 35.43
CA LYS A 11 8.40 -32.57 34.95
C LYS A 11 7.10 -31.85 34.58
N ASN A 12 6.83 -30.73 35.23
CA ASN A 12 5.57 -29.97 35.08
C ASN A 12 5.77 -28.61 34.37
N GLY A 13 6.92 -28.41 33.73
CA GLY A 13 7.30 -27.10 33.16
C GLY A 13 7.82 -26.13 34.23
N LEU A 14 8.36 -25.00 33.75
CA LEU A 14 8.87 -23.92 34.60
C LEU A 14 7.85 -22.78 34.61
N VAL A 15 7.41 -22.38 35.80
CA VAL A 15 6.55 -21.19 35.99
C VAL A 15 7.42 -20.06 36.52
N VAL A 16 7.46 -18.93 35.83
CA VAL A 16 8.23 -17.74 36.25
C VAL A 16 7.30 -16.54 36.35
N THR A 17 6.96 -16.15 37.58
CA THR A 17 5.93 -15.14 37.88
C THR A 17 6.18 -13.78 37.24
N ASN A 18 7.44 -13.40 37.03
CA ASN A 18 7.84 -12.11 36.45
C ASN A 18 8.52 -12.25 35.08
N GLY A 19 8.40 -13.42 34.43
CA GLY A 19 9.07 -13.73 33.17
C GLY A 19 10.53 -14.13 33.30
N GLY A 20 11.13 -14.59 32.21
CA GLY A 20 12.53 -15.02 32.13
C GLY A 20 13.14 -14.65 30.78
N THR A 21 14.47 -14.55 30.74
CA THR A 21 15.25 -14.26 29.54
C THR A 21 15.95 -15.52 29.05
N PHE A 22 15.87 -15.80 27.75
CA PHE A 22 16.66 -16.83 27.08
C PHE A 22 17.79 -16.15 26.31
N GLY A 23 19.00 -16.71 26.37
CA GLY A 23 20.17 -16.15 25.67
C GLY A 23 20.13 -16.35 24.15
N ASP A 24 19.33 -17.32 23.69
CA ASP A 24 19.18 -17.73 22.30
C ASP A 24 17.70 -17.81 21.89
N ALA A 25 17.44 -18.14 20.63
CA ALA A 25 16.09 -18.32 20.10
C ALA A 25 15.32 -19.46 20.81
N VAL A 26 14.04 -19.21 21.08
CA VAL A 26 13.15 -20.19 21.74
C VAL A 26 12.26 -20.86 20.69
N THR A 27 12.36 -22.19 20.57
CA THR A 27 11.47 -22.98 19.73
C THR A 27 10.15 -23.26 20.47
N VAL A 28 9.05 -22.76 19.91
CA VAL A 28 7.68 -22.95 20.44
C VAL A 28 6.75 -23.48 19.35
N GLY A 29 5.61 -24.03 19.74
CA GLY A 29 4.57 -24.45 18.79
C GLY A 29 3.83 -23.26 18.16
N VAL A 30 3.04 -23.53 17.11
CA VAL A 30 2.18 -22.51 16.49
C VAL A 30 1.18 -21.98 17.54
N PRO A 31 1.04 -20.65 17.69
CA PRO A 31 0.10 -20.07 18.65
C PRO A 31 -1.35 -20.40 18.24
N THR A 32 -2.15 -20.84 19.22
CA THR A 32 -3.59 -21.15 19.06
C THR A 32 -4.47 -20.34 20.01
N LEU A 33 -3.87 -19.70 21.03
CA LEU A 33 -4.53 -18.78 21.95
C LEU A 33 -3.81 -17.43 21.94
N ASN A 34 -4.54 -16.36 22.27
CA ASN A 34 -4.01 -15.00 22.28
C ASN A 34 -2.81 -14.80 23.21
N ALA A 35 -2.68 -15.62 24.26
CA ALA A 35 -1.60 -15.55 25.23
C ALA A 35 -0.35 -16.39 24.85
N HIS A 36 -0.35 -17.06 23.70
CA HIS A 36 0.82 -17.83 23.24
C HIS A 36 1.89 -16.92 22.63
N ALA A 37 3.15 -17.33 22.78
CA ALA A 37 4.24 -16.75 21.99
C ALA A 37 4.04 -17.06 20.50
N ALA A 38 4.30 -16.08 19.63
CA ALA A 38 4.23 -16.26 18.19
C ALA A 38 5.58 -16.76 17.64
N THR A 39 5.53 -17.76 16.75
CA THR A 39 6.72 -18.17 15.98
C THR A 39 7.01 -17.18 14.87
N LYS A 40 8.26 -17.13 14.38
CA LYS A 40 8.61 -16.33 13.19
C LYS A 40 7.78 -16.75 11.98
N GLU A 41 7.66 -18.06 11.73
CA GLU A 41 6.81 -18.59 10.66
C GLU A 41 5.36 -18.12 10.80
N TYR A 42 4.85 -18.07 12.05
CA TYR A 42 3.53 -17.51 12.28
C TYR A 42 3.52 -16.06 11.79
N VAL A 43 4.34 -15.18 12.34
CA VAL A 43 4.34 -13.76 11.95
C VAL A 43 4.51 -13.55 10.43
N ASP A 44 5.45 -14.25 9.80
CA ASP A 44 5.77 -14.10 8.38
C ASP A 44 4.63 -14.49 7.44
N SER A 45 3.74 -15.39 7.86
CA SER A 45 2.59 -15.82 7.05
C SER A 45 1.31 -15.03 7.30
N ARG A 46 1.36 -13.96 8.11
CA ARG A 46 0.22 -13.06 8.25
C ARG A 46 0.13 -12.15 7.03
N SER A 47 -1.07 -12.05 6.46
CA SER A 47 -1.40 -11.15 5.36
C SER A 47 -2.65 -10.34 5.69
N MET A 48 -2.99 -9.38 4.82
CA MET A 48 -4.27 -8.68 4.93
C MET A 48 -5.45 -9.65 4.83
N ALA A 49 -6.55 -9.33 5.50
CA ALA A 49 -7.78 -10.12 5.37
C ALA A 49 -8.28 -10.09 3.92
N VAL A 50 -8.81 -11.21 3.44
CA VAL A 50 -9.35 -11.36 2.08
C VAL A 50 -10.72 -12.03 2.17
N GLY A 51 -11.74 -11.46 1.53
CA GLY A 51 -13.08 -12.04 1.49
C GLY A 51 -14.12 -11.07 0.94
N ALA A 52 -15.38 -11.49 0.80
CA ALA A 52 -16.48 -10.65 0.29
C ALA A 52 -17.25 -9.90 1.38
N THR A 53 -16.88 -10.07 2.65
CA THR A 53 -17.50 -9.39 3.78
C THR A 53 -16.43 -8.73 4.63
N ALA A 54 -16.68 -7.49 5.03
CA ALA A 54 -15.75 -6.74 5.85
C ALA A 54 -15.54 -7.40 7.22
N PRO A 55 -14.32 -7.33 7.79
CA PRO A 55 -14.07 -7.71 9.17
C PRO A 55 -15.06 -7.02 10.13
N SER A 56 -15.60 -7.77 11.09
CA SER A 56 -16.64 -7.30 12.03
C SER A 56 -16.08 -6.58 13.27
N SER A 57 -14.77 -6.61 13.49
CA SER A 57 -14.11 -5.91 14.60
C SER A 57 -12.76 -5.32 14.17
N PRO A 58 -12.75 -4.42 13.16
CA PRO A 58 -11.54 -3.77 12.72
C PRO A 58 -11.10 -2.70 13.74
N THR A 59 -9.80 -2.44 13.78
CA THR A 59 -9.23 -1.25 14.43
C THR A 59 -8.76 -0.27 13.37
N ASN A 60 -8.56 1.00 13.72
CA ASN A 60 -8.01 1.99 12.80
C ASN A 60 -6.74 1.46 12.11
N GLY A 61 -6.68 1.56 10.79
CA GLY A 61 -5.60 1.05 9.95
C GLY A 61 -5.75 -0.41 9.51
N THR A 62 -6.80 -1.13 9.93
CA THR A 62 -7.07 -2.48 9.40
C THR A 62 -7.34 -2.39 7.91
N MET A 63 -6.67 -3.23 7.12
CA MET A 63 -6.88 -3.35 5.67
C MET A 63 -7.57 -4.67 5.34
N TRP A 64 -8.42 -4.63 4.32
CA TRP A 64 -9.17 -5.78 3.82
C TRP A 64 -9.29 -5.72 2.30
N LEU A 65 -8.94 -6.82 1.63
CA LEU A 65 -9.20 -7.02 0.20
C LEU A 65 -10.63 -7.57 0.03
N ASP A 66 -11.51 -6.71 -0.45
CA ASP A 66 -12.88 -7.07 -0.81
C ASP A 66 -12.91 -7.79 -2.15
N THR A 67 -13.25 -9.07 -2.12
CA THR A 67 -13.33 -9.91 -3.31
C THR A 67 -14.62 -9.70 -4.11
N ALA A 68 -15.62 -9.00 -3.59
CA ALA A 68 -16.83 -8.65 -4.33
C ALA A 68 -16.58 -7.48 -5.30
N THR A 69 -15.76 -6.51 -4.88
CA THR A 69 -15.45 -5.30 -5.65
C THR A 69 -14.02 -5.29 -6.23
N ASN A 70 -13.18 -6.26 -5.84
CA ASN A 70 -11.75 -6.29 -6.18
C ASN A 70 -11.03 -5.00 -5.76
N ARG A 71 -11.32 -4.53 -4.55
CA ARG A 71 -10.75 -3.29 -4.00
C ARG A 71 -10.19 -3.52 -2.60
N VAL A 72 -9.13 -2.79 -2.29
CA VAL A 72 -8.60 -2.72 -0.92
C VAL A 72 -9.36 -1.63 -0.18
N ASN A 73 -9.87 -1.97 0.99
CA ASN A 73 -10.49 -1.03 1.91
C ASN A 73 -9.64 -0.90 3.17
N PHE A 74 -9.59 0.30 3.75
CA PHE A 74 -9.01 0.53 5.08
C PHE A 74 -10.07 1.05 6.05
N TYR A 75 -9.95 0.66 7.31
CA TYR A 75 -10.86 1.09 8.36
C TYR A 75 -10.31 2.30 9.11
N TYR A 76 -11.15 3.31 9.28
CA TYR A 76 -10.83 4.47 10.11
C TYR A 76 -12.12 5.09 10.66
N ASP A 77 -12.13 5.39 11.95
CA ASP A 77 -13.19 6.17 12.62
C ASP A 77 -14.61 5.65 12.33
N GLY A 78 -14.83 4.36 12.56
CA GLY A 78 -16.16 3.75 12.38
C GLY A 78 -16.50 3.30 10.96
N SER A 79 -15.70 3.68 9.96
CA SER A 79 -16.04 3.51 8.54
C SER A 79 -14.97 2.80 7.72
N TRP A 80 -15.39 2.14 6.64
CA TRP A 80 -14.51 1.58 5.63
C TRP A 80 -14.38 2.56 4.46
N TYR A 81 -13.15 2.79 4.04
CA TYR A 81 -12.82 3.63 2.90
C TYR A 81 -12.11 2.81 1.84
N THR A 82 -12.55 2.94 0.59
CA THR A 82 -11.94 2.27 -0.56
C THR A 82 -10.69 3.03 -1.01
N GLN A 83 -9.58 2.31 -1.17
CA GLN A 83 -8.37 2.87 -1.75
C GLN A 83 -8.51 2.92 -3.27
N ALA A 84 -8.29 4.10 -3.86
CA ALA A 84 -8.28 4.27 -5.30
C ALA A 84 -7.09 3.53 -5.93
N THR A 85 -7.31 2.93 -7.10
CA THR A 85 -6.24 2.39 -7.95
C THR A 85 -5.90 3.34 -9.08
N ILE A 86 -4.80 3.09 -9.79
CA ILE A 86 -4.47 3.86 -11.00
C ILE A 86 -5.57 3.75 -12.07
N ASP A 87 -6.30 2.64 -12.11
CA ASP A 87 -7.41 2.43 -13.04
C ASP A 87 -8.57 3.41 -12.77
N ASP A 88 -8.77 3.79 -11.52
CA ASP A 88 -9.78 4.79 -11.14
C ASP A 88 -9.41 6.19 -11.66
N THR A 89 -8.12 6.47 -11.82
CA THR A 89 -7.63 7.70 -12.47
C THR A 89 -7.68 7.59 -13.99
N ASN A 90 -7.42 6.40 -14.56
CA ASN A 90 -7.50 6.21 -16.02
C ASN A 90 -8.94 6.33 -16.54
N ASN A 91 -9.91 5.91 -15.72
CA ASN A 91 -11.33 6.14 -15.94
C ASN A 91 -11.80 7.40 -15.21
N LEU A 92 -11.15 8.54 -15.44
CA LEU A 92 -11.78 9.83 -15.14
C LEU A 92 -13.09 9.88 -15.94
N PRO A 93 -14.27 9.96 -15.29
CA PRO A 93 -15.46 10.44 -16.00
C PRO A 93 -15.02 11.74 -16.65
N GLN A 94 -15.21 11.87 -17.96
CA GLN A 94 -14.87 13.11 -18.65
C GLN A 94 -15.61 14.25 -17.94
N HIS A 95 -14.89 14.98 -17.10
CA HIS A 95 -15.32 16.28 -16.66
C HIS A 95 -14.96 17.18 -17.82
N ILE A 96 -15.98 17.75 -18.44
CA ILE A 96 -15.84 18.71 -19.52
C ILE A 96 -14.92 19.83 -19.03
N HIS A 97 -13.74 19.96 -19.64
CA HIS A 97 -13.00 21.21 -19.61
C HIS A 97 -13.73 22.17 -20.55
N ASP A 98 -14.90 22.62 -20.13
CA ASP A 98 -15.64 23.63 -20.85
C ASP A 98 -15.06 25.00 -20.50
N THR A 99 -14.26 25.54 -21.41
CA THR A 99 -13.85 26.95 -21.35
C THR A 99 -14.34 27.74 -22.57
N ALA A 100 -15.17 27.14 -23.41
CA ALA A 100 -15.91 27.89 -24.42
C ALA A 100 -17.14 28.49 -23.73
N ILE A 101 -17.37 29.79 -23.89
CA ILE A 101 -18.72 30.31 -23.67
C ILE A 101 -19.59 29.57 -24.72
N ASP A 102 -20.40 28.62 -24.26
CA ASP A 102 -21.28 27.72 -25.04
C ASP A 102 -20.86 26.23 -25.23
N GLY A 103 -19.92 25.66 -24.46
CA GLY A 103 -19.99 24.20 -24.19
C GLY A 103 -19.40 23.21 -25.20
N THR A 104 -18.35 23.54 -25.97
CA THR A 104 -17.81 22.65 -27.01
C THR A 104 -16.82 21.58 -26.51
N GLY A 105 -16.42 21.62 -25.24
CA GLY A 105 -15.58 20.57 -24.62
C GLY A 105 -14.12 20.52 -25.07
N PHE A 106 -13.58 21.60 -25.63
CA PHE A 106 -12.18 21.66 -26.06
C PHE A 106 -11.24 22.02 -24.90
N ILE A 107 -10.29 21.14 -24.58
CA ILE A 107 -9.23 21.40 -23.60
C ILE A 107 -8.16 22.29 -24.23
N VAL A 108 -8.26 23.62 -24.07
CA VAL A 108 -7.27 24.58 -24.63
C VAL A 108 -5.94 24.54 -23.87
N SER A 109 -5.91 24.12 -22.60
CA SER A 109 -4.68 24.10 -21.81
C SER A 109 -4.65 22.93 -20.83
N GLN A 110 -3.59 22.12 -20.92
CA GLN A 110 -3.26 21.08 -19.95
C GLN A 110 -1.98 21.53 -19.23
N PHE A 111 -2.07 21.72 -17.91
CA PHE A 111 -0.90 22.01 -17.08
C PHE A 111 -0.29 20.68 -16.63
N TYR A 112 0.96 20.43 -17.00
CA TYR A 112 1.76 19.34 -16.47
C TYR A 112 2.85 19.93 -15.58
N GLU A 113 2.99 19.40 -14.37
CA GLU A 113 4.16 19.67 -13.53
C GLU A 113 5.39 19.02 -14.21
N GLY A 114 6.48 19.79 -14.33
CA GLY A 114 7.74 19.25 -14.83
C GLY A 114 8.28 18.21 -13.83
N GLY A 115 8.43 16.96 -14.25
CA GLY A 115 8.99 15.92 -13.38
C GLY A 115 10.48 16.12 -13.11
N SER A 116 11.02 15.32 -12.19
CA SER A 116 12.46 15.18 -11.98
C SER A 116 12.98 13.92 -12.68
N PHE A 117 14.31 13.75 -12.73
CA PHE A 117 14.92 12.49 -13.17
C PHE A 117 14.32 11.31 -12.38
N ASN A 118 13.84 10.27 -13.07
CA ASN A 118 13.26 9.06 -12.47
C ASN A 118 12.03 9.32 -11.59
N SER A 119 11.18 10.28 -11.98
CA SER A 119 9.93 10.57 -11.27
C SER A 119 9.04 9.31 -11.19
N PRO A 120 8.48 8.98 -10.01
CA PRO A 120 7.56 7.85 -9.88
C PRO A 120 6.32 8.05 -10.75
N LEU A 121 5.82 6.96 -11.34
CA LEU A 121 4.65 6.97 -12.20
C LEU A 121 3.45 7.58 -11.46
N GLY A 122 2.89 8.67 -12.00
CA GLY A 122 1.64 9.26 -11.52
C GLY A 122 1.72 10.67 -10.92
N VAL A 123 2.90 11.32 -10.86
CA VAL A 123 3.03 12.69 -10.33
C VAL A 123 3.71 13.71 -11.25
N GLY A 124 4.25 13.30 -12.40
CA GLY A 124 4.89 14.20 -13.37
C GLY A 124 5.43 13.47 -14.59
N LEU A 125 5.71 14.22 -15.67
CA LEU A 125 6.36 13.72 -16.88
C LEU A 125 7.86 13.52 -16.60
N ASP A 126 8.44 12.35 -16.89
CA ASP A 126 9.87 12.09 -16.64
C ASP A 126 10.75 13.08 -17.42
N ALA A 127 11.53 13.87 -16.68
CA ALA A 127 12.42 14.89 -17.24
C ALA A 127 13.80 14.34 -17.61
N GLY A 128 13.97 13.01 -17.67
CA GLY A 128 15.15 12.38 -18.22
C GLY A 128 16.41 12.59 -17.38
N GLY A 129 17.48 11.90 -17.76
CA GLY A 129 18.81 12.09 -17.17
C GLY A 129 19.60 13.21 -17.85
N PRO A 130 20.75 13.62 -17.30
CA PRO A 130 21.60 14.66 -17.88
C PRO A 130 22.13 14.32 -19.29
N ASP A 131 22.19 13.04 -19.64
CA ASP A 131 22.63 12.55 -20.96
C ASP A 131 21.44 12.19 -21.89
N SER A 132 20.20 12.46 -21.48
CA SER A 132 19.01 12.15 -22.28
C SER A 132 18.96 13.01 -23.54
N THR A 133 19.03 12.36 -24.69
CA THR A 133 18.89 12.98 -26.03
C THR A 133 17.62 12.57 -26.76
N VAL A 134 16.87 11.62 -26.17
CA VAL A 134 15.60 11.11 -26.70
C VAL A 134 14.58 11.19 -25.58
N TRP A 135 13.41 11.74 -25.91
CA TRP A 135 12.32 12.02 -24.98
C TRP A 135 11.10 11.21 -25.39
N THR A 136 10.46 10.56 -24.42
CA THR A 136 9.25 9.74 -24.68
C THR A 136 8.07 10.61 -25.12
N VAL A 137 8.01 11.86 -24.67
CA VAL A 137 6.97 12.84 -25.03
C VAL A 137 7.65 14.19 -25.30
N VAL A 138 7.32 14.82 -26.44
CA VAL A 138 7.81 16.15 -26.83
C VAL A 138 6.59 17.06 -27.06
N PHE A 139 6.54 18.20 -26.38
CA PHE A 139 5.50 19.21 -26.57
C PHE A 139 6.06 20.37 -27.42
N ASP A 140 5.61 20.46 -28.67
CA ASP A 140 6.07 21.47 -29.65
C ASP A 140 5.22 22.76 -29.63
N GLY A 141 4.52 23.05 -28.52
CA GLY A 141 3.72 24.26 -28.37
C GLY A 141 2.49 24.40 -29.29
N GLY A 142 2.32 23.52 -30.27
CA GLY A 142 1.20 23.54 -31.22
C GLY A 142 1.34 24.62 -32.31
N SER A 143 0.38 24.64 -33.23
CA SER A 143 0.33 25.61 -34.34
C SER A 143 -0.05 27.01 -33.83
N VAL A 144 0.67 28.04 -34.28
CA VAL A 144 0.34 29.46 -34.00
C VAL A 144 -0.80 30.00 -34.87
N VAL A 145 -1.35 29.19 -35.78
CA VAL A 145 -2.46 29.60 -36.64
C VAL A 145 -3.73 29.66 -35.80
N ASP A 146 -4.23 30.87 -35.60
CA ASP A 146 -5.52 31.15 -35.00
C ASP A 146 -6.63 30.46 -35.82
N ASN A 147 -7.44 29.64 -35.15
CA ASN A 147 -8.47 28.84 -35.78
C ASN A 147 -9.77 29.63 -36.04
N PHE A 148 -9.77 30.94 -35.76
CA PHE A 148 -10.93 31.82 -35.82
C PHE A 148 -10.82 33.01 -36.81
N ASN A 149 -9.86 32.99 -37.74
CA ASN A 149 -9.77 33.98 -38.83
C ASN A 149 -9.72 33.33 -40.22
#